data_AF-A0A4Q3ICZ8-F1
#
_entry.id   AF-A0A4Q3ICZ8-F1
#
_cell.length_a   1.000
_cell.length_b   1.000
_cell.length_c   1.000
_cell.angle_alpha   90.00
_cell.angle_beta   90.00
_cell.angle_gamma   90.00
#
_symmetry.space_group_name_H-M   'P 1'
#
loop_
_entity.id
_entity.type
_entity.pdbx_description
1 polymer ?
#
loop_
_entity_poly.entity_id
_entity_poly.type
_entity_poly.pdbx_seq_one_letter_code
_entity_poly.pdbx_strand_id
1 'polypeptide(L)'
;MTELKIRRIPFSFEGVAFLWNPQNPAFSVAMNKLSFFAIGFEKYICQAMQDAEQLISDPAVLAEARAFRAQEGIHANAHKRHVKALIKQYPGLQVALDKTIESYDNLYAAKPLEYHLAYIGGLESIFTPSFKLLLDHRHLLFKDGDARVASLLLWHFCEEIEHRSSGLEVYNHVVGKYLFRVGNFKKFMGHVREVTDMLGEEFQKHVPGLTDDLFDPKSTSSIKLPAMAKLRSTYGILMSQMPWHNPDHQALPDYFQIWSEQYDRGDDMTQTYGVRWEEQLAAAE
;
A
#
# COMPACT_ATOMS: atom_id res chain seq x y z
N MET A 1 11.62 -18.26 -13.94
CA MET A 1 10.80 -18.61 -12.77
C MET A 1 10.69 -17.34 -11.94
N THR A 2 9.55 -17.11 -11.27
CA THR A 2 9.36 -15.92 -10.43
C THR A 2 10.32 -15.91 -9.24
N GLU A 3 10.80 -14.73 -8.85
CA GLU A 3 11.64 -14.52 -7.66
C GLU A 3 10.82 -14.06 -6.43
N LEU A 4 9.50 -13.93 -6.57
CA LEU A 4 8.61 -13.48 -5.49
C LEU A 4 8.57 -14.50 -4.34
N LYS A 5 8.75 -14.00 -3.11
CA LYS A 5 8.76 -14.81 -1.89
C LYS A 5 7.42 -14.67 -1.16
N ILE A 6 6.76 -15.79 -0.90
CA ILE A 6 5.51 -15.83 -0.13
C ILE A 6 5.82 -15.85 1.37
N ARG A 7 5.52 -14.74 2.07
CA ARG A 7 5.73 -14.62 3.52
C ARG A 7 4.42 -14.41 4.23
N ARG A 8 4.25 -15.04 5.40
CA ARG A 8 3.08 -14.85 6.27
C ARG A 8 3.55 -14.38 7.63
N ILE A 9 3.44 -13.08 7.88
CA ILE A 9 3.84 -12.49 9.16
C ILE A 9 2.62 -12.44 10.10
N PRO A 10 2.70 -12.99 11.33
CA PRO A 10 1.54 -13.18 12.19
C PRO A 10 1.08 -11.92 12.96
N PHE A 11 1.09 -10.74 12.34
CA PHE A 11 0.81 -9.44 12.99
C PHE A 11 -0.43 -9.37 13.90
N SER A 12 -0.27 -8.98 15.17
CA SER A 12 -1.40 -8.64 16.06
C SER A 12 -1.53 -7.13 16.21
N PHE A 13 -2.75 -6.62 16.35
CA PHE A 13 -3.04 -5.18 16.49
C PHE A 13 -3.97 -4.89 17.67
N GLU A 14 -4.06 -5.81 18.63
CA GLU A 14 -4.90 -5.59 19.81
C GLU A 14 -4.43 -4.37 20.61
N GLY A 15 -5.36 -3.44 20.89
CA GLY A 15 -5.07 -2.24 21.66
C GLY A 15 -4.29 -1.15 20.93
N VAL A 16 -3.97 -1.31 19.64
CA VAL A 16 -3.33 -0.26 18.84
C VAL A 16 -4.21 0.98 18.76
N ALA A 17 -3.69 2.14 19.15
CA ALA A 17 -4.41 3.41 19.03
C ALA A 17 -4.61 3.80 17.56
N PHE A 18 -5.71 4.50 17.25
CA PHE A 18 -5.91 5.04 15.90
C PHE A 18 -4.77 5.98 15.47
N LEU A 19 -4.34 6.87 16.37
CA LEU A 19 -3.14 7.69 16.21
C LEU A 19 -1.92 6.93 16.75
N TRP A 20 -1.55 5.85 16.07
CA TRP A 20 -0.48 4.93 16.48
C TRP A 20 0.93 5.56 16.49
N ASN A 21 1.13 6.70 15.84
CA ASN A 21 2.31 7.55 15.99
C ASN A 21 1.89 8.94 16.52
N PRO A 22 1.89 9.15 17.84
CA PRO A 22 1.45 10.42 18.45
C PRO A 22 2.30 11.62 18.05
N GLN A 23 3.58 11.40 17.69
CA GLN A 23 4.47 12.47 17.21
C GLN A 23 4.26 12.80 15.73
N ASN A 24 3.45 11.99 15.03
CA ASN A 24 3.09 12.19 13.64
C ASN A 24 1.63 11.76 13.38
N PRO A 25 0.64 12.46 13.97
CA PRO A 25 -0.75 12.04 13.95
C PRO A 25 -1.32 12.07 12.52
N ALA A 26 -0.95 13.06 11.70
CA ALA A 26 -1.37 13.15 10.30
C ALA A 26 -0.90 11.93 9.48
N PHE A 27 0.32 11.45 9.74
CA PHE A 27 0.82 10.22 9.10
C PHE A 27 0.12 8.97 9.60
N SER A 28 -0.25 8.92 10.89
CA SER A 28 -1.08 7.83 11.40
C SER A 28 -2.40 7.74 10.64
N VAL A 29 -3.09 8.87 10.46
CA VAL A 29 -4.33 8.96 9.66
C VAL A 29 -4.08 8.51 8.23
N ALA A 30 -3.02 9.01 7.59
CA ALA A 30 -2.68 8.66 6.20
C ALA A 30 -2.44 7.14 6.02
N MET A 31 -1.71 6.50 6.94
CA MET A 31 -1.40 5.08 6.86
C MET A 31 -2.59 4.18 7.26
N ASN A 32 -3.48 4.67 8.13
CA ASN A 32 -4.76 4.01 8.37
C ASN A 32 -5.60 4.03 7.09
N LYS A 33 -5.68 5.17 6.38
CA LYS A 33 -6.36 5.24 5.08
C LYS A 33 -5.76 4.26 4.07
N LEU A 34 -4.43 4.16 4.02
CA LEU A 34 -3.74 3.17 3.18
C LEU A 34 -4.19 1.74 3.52
N SER A 35 -4.30 1.38 4.80
CA SER A 35 -4.76 0.04 5.19
C SER A 35 -6.20 -0.26 4.76
N PHE A 36 -7.11 0.72 4.81
CA PHE A 36 -8.48 0.53 4.31
C PHE A 36 -8.51 0.42 2.79
N PHE A 37 -7.77 1.30 2.10
CA PHE A 37 -7.62 1.31 0.65
C PHE A 37 -7.09 -0.03 0.12
N ALA A 38 -6.00 -0.53 0.73
CA ALA A 38 -5.35 -1.80 0.43
C ALA A 38 -6.34 -2.95 0.37
N ILE A 39 -7.19 -3.12 1.39
CA ILE A 39 -8.15 -4.25 1.42
C ILE A 39 -9.06 -4.30 0.19
N GLY A 40 -9.61 -3.15 -0.23
CA GLY A 40 -10.46 -3.07 -1.41
C GLY A 40 -9.66 -3.25 -2.71
N PHE A 41 -8.51 -2.60 -2.79
CA PHE A 41 -7.65 -2.61 -3.98
C PHE A 41 -7.04 -3.99 -4.25
N GLU A 42 -6.50 -4.66 -3.24
CA GLU A 42 -5.81 -5.94 -3.36
C GLU A 42 -6.82 -7.09 -3.60
N LYS A 43 -8.03 -6.98 -3.04
CA LYS A 43 -9.17 -7.84 -3.45
C LYS A 43 -9.47 -7.69 -4.94
N TYR A 44 -9.51 -6.46 -5.42
CA TYR A 44 -9.74 -6.14 -6.83
C TYR A 44 -8.59 -6.63 -7.73
N ILE A 45 -7.33 -6.50 -7.29
CA ILE A 45 -6.16 -7.09 -7.96
C ILE A 45 -6.33 -8.61 -8.07
N CYS A 46 -6.65 -9.28 -6.96
CA CYS A 46 -6.81 -10.74 -6.95
C CYS A 46 -7.87 -11.20 -7.96
N GLN A 47 -8.98 -10.47 -8.08
CA GLN A 47 -10.04 -10.78 -9.03
C GLN A 47 -9.58 -10.56 -10.49
N ALA A 48 -8.97 -9.41 -10.79
CA ALA A 48 -8.47 -9.11 -12.13
C ALA A 48 -7.36 -10.08 -12.58
N MET A 49 -6.45 -10.44 -11.67
CA MET A 49 -5.38 -11.39 -11.95
C MET A 49 -5.93 -12.80 -12.20
N GLN A 50 -6.95 -13.24 -11.45
CA GLN A 50 -7.60 -14.52 -11.70
C GLN A 50 -8.22 -14.62 -13.09
N ASP A 51 -8.84 -13.54 -13.59
CA ASP A 51 -9.37 -13.49 -14.95
C ASP A 51 -8.24 -13.42 -16.00
N ALA A 52 -7.17 -12.67 -15.71
CA ALA A 52 -6.00 -12.57 -16.59
C ALA A 52 -5.24 -13.89 -16.74
N GLU A 53 -5.13 -14.71 -15.68
CA GLU A 53 -4.49 -16.04 -15.71
C GLU A 53 -5.03 -16.95 -16.82
N GLN A 54 -6.29 -16.78 -17.22
CA GLN A 54 -6.92 -17.57 -18.29
C GLN A 54 -6.46 -17.17 -19.69
N LEU A 55 -5.85 -15.99 -19.83
CA LEU A 55 -5.40 -15.40 -21.09
C LEU A 55 -3.87 -15.44 -21.23
N ILE A 56 -3.14 -15.78 -20.17
CA ILE A 56 -1.67 -15.82 -20.18
C ILE A 56 -1.18 -17.14 -20.78
N SER A 57 -0.50 -17.03 -21.93
CA SER A 57 0.11 -18.15 -22.64
C SER A 57 1.57 -18.42 -22.24
N ASP A 58 2.30 -17.43 -21.74
CA ASP A 58 3.70 -17.61 -21.32
C ASP A 58 3.74 -18.21 -19.89
N PRO A 59 4.35 -19.39 -19.70
CA PRO A 59 4.44 -20.02 -18.39
C PRO A 59 5.18 -19.17 -17.34
N ALA A 60 6.13 -18.34 -17.73
CA ALA A 60 6.86 -17.46 -16.82
C ALA A 60 5.96 -16.33 -16.30
N VAL A 61 5.24 -15.67 -17.20
CA VAL A 61 4.26 -14.62 -16.83
C VAL A 61 3.12 -15.19 -15.99
N LEU A 62 2.68 -16.43 -16.29
CA LEU A 62 1.64 -17.09 -15.49
C LEU A 62 2.12 -17.41 -14.07
N ALA A 63 3.38 -17.83 -13.92
CA ALA A 63 3.98 -18.08 -12.62
C ALA A 63 4.08 -16.78 -11.80
N GLU A 64 4.52 -15.69 -12.43
CA GLU A 64 4.57 -14.36 -11.82
C GLU A 64 3.19 -13.87 -11.38
N ALA A 65 2.18 -13.91 -12.27
CA ALA A 65 0.81 -13.50 -11.97
C ALA A 65 0.22 -14.23 -10.77
N ARG A 66 0.49 -15.54 -10.64
CA ARG A 66 0.03 -16.35 -9.52
C ARG A 66 0.73 -16.02 -8.21
N ALA A 67 2.05 -15.77 -8.26
CA ALA A 67 2.82 -15.40 -7.08
C ALA A 67 2.43 -13.99 -6.59
N PHE A 68 2.28 -13.05 -7.52
CA PHE A 68 1.77 -11.70 -7.27
C PHE A 68 0.37 -11.75 -6.61
N ARG A 69 -0.60 -12.44 -7.23
CA ARG A 69 -1.94 -12.63 -6.63
C ARG A 69 -1.89 -13.27 -5.25
N ALA A 70 -0.94 -14.17 -4.99
CA ALA A 70 -0.79 -14.79 -3.68
C ALA A 70 -0.22 -13.84 -2.62
N GLN A 71 0.74 -12.98 -2.97
CA GLN A 71 1.25 -11.92 -2.07
C GLN A 71 0.14 -10.92 -1.73
N GLU A 72 -0.56 -10.41 -2.74
CA GLU A 72 -1.68 -9.46 -2.60
C GLU A 72 -2.80 -10.01 -1.68
N GLY A 73 -3.14 -11.28 -1.83
CA GLY A 73 -4.10 -11.93 -0.94
C GLY A 73 -3.62 -12.01 0.52
N ILE A 74 -2.30 -12.05 0.77
CA ILE A 74 -1.71 -12.04 2.11
C ILE A 74 -1.67 -10.61 2.67
N HIS A 75 -1.27 -9.61 1.86
CA HIS A 75 -1.34 -8.19 2.22
C HIS A 75 -2.76 -7.83 2.67
N ALA A 76 -3.77 -8.26 1.93
CA ALA A 76 -5.17 -7.90 2.20
C ALA A 76 -5.63 -8.44 3.54
N ASN A 77 -5.21 -9.67 3.86
CA ASN A 77 -5.50 -10.30 5.13
C ASN A 77 -4.77 -9.62 6.29
N ALA A 78 -3.53 -9.19 6.12
CA ALA A 78 -2.77 -8.47 7.13
C ALA A 78 -3.38 -7.10 7.42
N HIS A 79 -3.69 -6.31 6.39
CA HIS A 79 -4.40 -5.03 6.53
C HIS A 79 -5.78 -5.20 7.15
N LYS A 80 -6.52 -6.26 6.79
CA LYS A 80 -7.82 -6.57 7.40
C LYS A 80 -7.72 -6.82 8.90
N ARG A 81 -6.62 -7.41 9.40
CA ARG A 81 -6.39 -7.57 10.86
C ARG A 81 -6.20 -6.22 11.53
N HIS A 82 -5.43 -5.32 10.94
CA HIS A 82 -5.24 -3.95 11.43
C HIS A 82 -6.56 -3.18 11.45
N VAL A 83 -7.27 -3.15 10.32
CA VAL A 83 -8.55 -2.46 10.19
C VAL A 83 -9.61 -3.01 11.15
N LYS A 84 -9.68 -4.32 11.35
CA LYS A 84 -10.59 -4.92 12.35
C LYS A 84 -10.29 -4.44 13.77
N ALA A 85 -9.03 -4.25 14.14
CA ALA A 85 -8.68 -3.73 15.46
C ALA A 85 -9.11 -2.26 15.64
N LEU A 86 -9.04 -1.45 14.59
CA LEU A 86 -9.56 -0.08 14.59
C LEU A 86 -11.09 -0.06 14.64
N ILE A 87 -11.78 -0.92 13.87
CA ILE A 87 -13.25 -1.04 13.88
C ILE A 87 -13.75 -1.50 15.26
N LYS A 88 -13.03 -2.38 15.95
CA LYS A 88 -13.38 -2.80 17.33
C LYS A 88 -13.44 -1.60 18.28
N GLN A 89 -12.57 -0.60 18.09
CA GLN A 89 -12.54 0.63 18.89
C GLN A 89 -13.55 1.67 18.37
N TYR A 90 -13.73 1.76 17.06
CA TYR A 90 -14.61 2.71 16.39
C TYR A 90 -15.52 1.98 15.39
N PRO A 91 -16.64 1.39 15.84
CA PRO A 91 -17.50 0.54 15.00
C PRO A 91 -18.01 1.22 13.72
N GLY A 92 -18.17 2.55 13.72
CA GLY A 92 -18.57 3.32 12.55
C GLY A 92 -17.59 3.22 11.37
N LEU A 93 -16.32 2.90 11.62
CA LEU A 93 -15.33 2.68 10.55
C LEU A 93 -15.66 1.50 9.63
N GLN A 94 -16.57 0.60 10.03
CA GLN A 94 -17.08 -0.45 9.13
C GLN A 94 -17.66 0.15 7.83
N VAL A 95 -18.33 1.31 7.93
CA VAL A 95 -18.89 2.03 6.77
C VAL A 95 -17.79 2.42 5.77
N ALA A 96 -16.66 2.90 6.27
CA ALA A 96 -15.50 3.28 5.44
C ALA A 96 -14.93 2.06 4.69
N LEU A 97 -14.83 0.91 5.36
CA LEU A 97 -14.36 -0.33 4.75
C LEU A 97 -15.35 -0.83 3.68
N ASP A 98 -16.63 -0.87 4.00
CA ASP A 98 -17.67 -1.36 3.09
C ASP A 98 -17.74 -0.51 1.83
N LYS A 99 -17.74 0.83 1.97
CA LYS A 99 -17.70 1.77 0.83
C LYS A 99 -16.45 1.61 -0.03
N THR A 100 -15.30 1.32 0.59
CA THR A 100 -14.06 1.10 -0.16
C THR A 100 -14.14 -0.16 -1.02
N ILE A 101 -14.64 -1.26 -0.46
CA ILE A 101 -14.84 -2.52 -1.18
C ILE A 101 -15.88 -2.33 -2.29
N GLU A 102 -17.01 -1.69 -1.98
CA GLU A 102 -18.08 -1.41 -2.95
C GLU A 102 -17.58 -0.55 -4.12
N SER A 103 -16.73 0.46 -3.87
CA SER A 103 -16.16 1.30 -4.93
C SER A 103 -15.40 0.46 -5.96
N TYR A 104 -14.56 -0.46 -5.49
CA TYR A 104 -13.79 -1.35 -6.36
C TYR A 104 -14.65 -2.42 -7.03
N ASP A 105 -15.67 -2.94 -6.35
CA ASP A 105 -16.61 -3.92 -6.93
C ASP A 105 -17.45 -3.29 -8.06
N ASN A 106 -17.91 -2.06 -7.84
CA ASN A 106 -18.61 -1.26 -8.86
C ASN A 106 -17.70 -0.93 -10.05
N LEU A 107 -16.43 -0.56 -9.77
CA LEU A 107 -15.44 -0.35 -10.82
C LEU A 107 -15.23 -1.63 -11.65
N TYR A 108 -15.08 -2.78 -10.97
CA TYR A 108 -14.88 -4.08 -11.61
C TYR A 108 -16.02 -4.42 -12.56
N ALA A 109 -17.26 -4.28 -12.10
CA ALA A 109 -18.46 -4.55 -12.88
C ALA A 109 -18.64 -3.60 -14.07
N ALA A 110 -18.18 -2.35 -13.95
CA ALA A 110 -18.41 -1.30 -14.94
C ALA A 110 -17.37 -1.24 -16.08
N LYS A 111 -16.25 -1.95 -15.97
CA LYS A 111 -15.12 -1.84 -16.92
C LYS A 111 -14.64 -3.22 -17.39
N PRO A 112 -14.09 -3.31 -18.61
CA PRO A 112 -13.56 -4.57 -19.11
C PRO A 112 -12.17 -4.87 -18.50
N LEU A 113 -11.72 -6.11 -18.60
CA LEU A 113 -10.46 -6.59 -18.02
C LEU A 113 -9.25 -5.75 -18.44
N GLU A 114 -9.20 -5.26 -19.68
CA GLU A 114 -8.08 -4.45 -20.17
C GLU A 114 -7.94 -3.13 -19.41
N TYR A 115 -9.06 -2.55 -18.95
CA TYR A 115 -9.04 -1.37 -18.09
C TYR A 115 -8.47 -1.72 -16.71
N HIS A 116 -8.85 -2.87 -16.15
CA HIS A 116 -8.38 -3.30 -14.84
C HIS A 116 -6.88 -3.58 -14.83
N LEU A 117 -6.37 -4.28 -15.84
CA LEU A 117 -4.93 -4.53 -15.98
C LEU A 117 -4.16 -3.23 -16.22
N ALA A 118 -4.73 -2.28 -16.98
CA ALA A 118 -4.14 -0.96 -17.15
C ALA A 118 -4.09 -0.15 -15.84
N TYR A 119 -5.13 -0.25 -15.02
CA TYR A 119 -5.20 0.36 -13.69
C TYR A 119 -4.11 -0.22 -12.79
N ILE A 120 -4.05 -1.54 -12.67
CA ILE A 120 -3.14 -2.23 -11.74
C ILE A 120 -1.68 -1.96 -12.10
N GLY A 121 -1.26 -2.27 -13.33
CA GLY A 121 0.11 -2.00 -13.77
C GLY A 121 0.44 -0.51 -13.84
N GLY A 122 -0.58 0.35 -14.02
CA GLY A 122 -0.43 1.80 -13.92
C GLY A 122 -0.15 2.27 -12.50
N LEU A 123 -0.91 1.77 -11.51
CA LEU A 123 -0.82 2.19 -10.13
C LEU A 123 0.41 1.59 -9.42
N GLU A 124 0.72 0.31 -9.63
CA GLU A 124 1.91 -0.35 -9.09
C GLU A 124 3.21 0.38 -9.48
N SER A 125 3.29 0.87 -10.72
CA SER A 125 4.45 1.64 -11.19
C SER A 125 4.65 2.98 -10.43
N ILE A 126 3.61 3.51 -9.78
CA ILE A 126 3.67 4.71 -8.91
C ILE A 126 4.16 4.34 -7.51
N PHE A 127 3.95 3.11 -7.05
CA PHE A 127 4.29 2.67 -5.70
C PHE A 127 5.79 2.67 -5.46
N THR A 128 6.61 2.17 -6.39
CA THR A 128 8.07 2.12 -6.18
C THR A 128 8.68 3.49 -5.84
N PRO A 129 8.49 4.57 -6.63
CA PRO A 129 9.03 5.88 -6.27
C PRO A 129 8.37 6.50 -5.03
N SER A 130 7.14 6.11 -4.69
CA SER A 130 6.43 6.59 -3.51
C SER A 130 6.92 5.90 -2.23
N PHE A 131 6.99 4.57 -2.23
CA PHE A 131 7.48 3.78 -1.10
C PHE A 131 8.97 3.94 -0.90
N LYS A 132 9.76 4.15 -1.95
CA LYS A 132 11.16 4.58 -1.79
C LYS A 132 11.28 5.85 -0.95
N LEU A 133 10.44 6.86 -1.20
CA LEU A 133 10.42 8.07 -0.38
C LEU A 133 10.08 7.75 1.09
N LEU A 134 9.09 6.89 1.35
CA LEU A 134 8.72 6.52 2.72
C LEU A 134 9.82 5.73 3.42
N LEU A 135 10.45 4.77 2.74
CA LEU A 135 11.49 3.88 3.28
C LEU A 135 12.80 4.63 3.55
N ASP A 136 13.23 5.50 2.63
CA ASP A 136 14.43 6.33 2.80
C ASP A 136 14.27 7.33 3.97
N HIS A 137 13.04 7.77 4.24
CA HIS A 137 12.71 8.71 5.32
C HIS A 137 11.99 8.07 6.51
N ARG A 138 12.05 6.74 6.66
CA ARG A 138 11.33 6.03 7.72
C ARG A 138 11.67 6.51 9.14
N HIS A 139 12.90 6.99 9.34
CA HIS A 139 13.36 7.57 10.60
C HIS A 139 12.64 8.86 10.98
N LEU A 140 12.09 9.60 10.02
CA LEU A 140 11.23 10.73 10.29
C LEU A 140 9.79 10.26 10.51
N LEU A 141 9.34 9.28 9.74
CA LEU A 141 7.92 8.92 9.63
C LEU A 141 7.44 7.92 10.68
N PHE A 142 8.28 6.96 11.09
CA PHE A 142 7.87 5.78 11.87
C PHE A 142 8.54 5.66 13.25
N LYS A 143 9.59 6.44 13.56
CA LYS A 143 10.51 6.15 14.68
C LYS A 143 9.83 6.01 16.06
N ASP A 144 8.75 6.75 16.30
CA ASP A 144 8.03 6.80 17.58
C ASP A 144 6.63 6.17 17.49
N GLY A 145 6.32 5.52 16.37
CA GLY A 145 5.03 4.85 16.17
C GLY A 145 4.99 3.47 16.81
N ASP A 146 3.78 2.98 17.09
CA ASP A 146 3.54 1.60 17.51
C ASP A 146 4.21 0.61 16.53
N ALA A 147 5.09 -0.23 17.08
CA ALA A 147 5.92 -1.09 16.26
C ALA A 147 5.12 -2.07 15.41
N ARG A 148 3.92 -2.46 15.84
CA ARG A 148 3.09 -3.43 15.13
C ARG A 148 2.56 -2.85 13.82
N VAL A 149 2.07 -1.62 13.86
CA VAL A 149 1.56 -0.91 12.66
C VAL A 149 2.71 -0.50 11.74
N ALA A 150 3.80 0.03 12.32
CA ALA A 150 4.98 0.38 11.55
C ALA A 150 5.56 -0.83 10.79
N SER A 151 5.65 -1.99 11.45
CA SER A 151 6.17 -3.22 10.84
C SER A 151 5.26 -3.77 9.74
N LEU A 152 3.93 -3.70 9.91
CA LEU A 152 2.97 -4.05 8.85
C LEU A 152 3.23 -3.22 7.59
N LEU A 153 3.30 -1.90 7.74
CA LEU A 153 3.44 -0.97 6.60
C LEU A 153 4.79 -1.14 5.93
N LEU A 154 5.87 -1.24 6.71
CA LEU A 154 7.22 -1.41 6.18
C LEU A 154 7.41 -2.74 5.47
N TRP A 155 6.84 -3.83 6.00
CA TRP A 155 6.80 -5.12 5.32
C TRP A 155 6.09 -5.00 3.97
N HIS A 156 4.87 -4.46 3.98
CA HIS A 156 4.09 -4.33 2.76
C HIS A 156 4.83 -3.49 1.71
N PHE A 157 5.40 -2.34 2.10
CA PHE A 157 6.16 -1.49 1.18
C PHE A 157 7.42 -2.17 0.63
N CYS A 158 8.05 -3.07 1.40
CA CYS A 158 9.19 -3.84 0.90
C CYS A 158 8.74 -4.88 -0.14
N GLU A 159 7.63 -5.58 0.10
CA GLU A 159 7.10 -6.57 -0.85
C GLU A 159 6.57 -5.90 -2.13
N GLU A 160 5.93 -4.74 -2.03
CA GLU A 160 5.51 -3.91 -3.17
C GLU A 160 6.66 -3.49 -4.10
N ILE A 161 7.89 -3.49 -3.58
CA ILE A 161 9.10 -3.29 -4.37
C ILE A 161 9.59 -4.60 -5.00
N GLU A 162 9.31 -5.76 -4.39
CA GLU A 162 9.63 -7.07 -4.97
C GLU A 162 8.81 -7.33 -6.24
N HIS A 163 7.51 -7.03 -6.22
CA HIS A 163 6.59 -7.26 -7.34
C HIS A 163 6.31 -6.03 -8.20
N ARG A 164 7.13 -4.98 -8.10
CA ARG A 164 6.97 -3.69 -8.82
C ARG A 164 6.80 -3.76 -10.35
N SER A 165 7.10 -4.91 -10.98
CA SER A 165 6.91 -5.15 -12.42
C SER A 165 5.72 -6.05 -12.73
N SER A 166 5.20 -6.82 -11.77
CA SER A 166 4.32 -7.96 -12.01
C SER A 166 3.01 -7.56 -12.69
N GLY A 167 2.34 -6.51 -12.21
CA GLY A 167 1.14 -5.98 -12.83
C GLY A 167 1.38 -5.41 -14.24
N LEU A 168 2.54 -4.77 -14.47
CA LEU A 168 2.91 -4.26 -15.79
C LEU A 168 3.27 -5.38 -16.77
N GLU A 169 3.95 -6.43 -16.31
CA GLU A 169 4.25 -7.64 -17.09
C GLU A 169 2.96 -8.34 -17.55
N VAL A 170 2.02 -8.56 -16.63
CA VAL A 170 0.71 -9.13 -16.94
C VAL A 170 -0.06 -8.25 -17.93
N TYR A 171 -0.08 -6.93 -17.72
CA TYR A 171 -0.72 -5.99 -18.65
C TYR A 171 -0.11 -6.07 -20.05
N ASN A 172 1.22 -6.07 -20.15
CA ASN A 172 1.92 -6.09 -21.42
C ASN A 172 1.69 -7.41 -22.17
N HIS A 173 1.61 -8.53 -21.46
CA HIS A 173 1.35 -9.85 -22.04
C HIS A 173 -0.08 -9.97 -22.56
N VAL A 174 -1.08 -9.57 -21.76
CA VAL A 174 -2.51 -9.76 -22.09
C VAL A 174 -3.03 -8.67 -23.02
N VAL A 175 -2.62 -7.42 -22.80
CA VAL A 175 -3.17 -6.24 -23.50
C VAL A 175 -2.13 -5.59 -24.41
N GLY A 176 -0.94 -5.29 -23.89
CA GLY A 176 0.20 -4.76 -24.66
C GLY A 176 0.02 -3.35 -25.27
N LYS A 177 -1.05 -2.62 -24.92
CA LYS A 177 -1.40 -1.33 -25.55
C LYS A 177 -0.97 -0.13 -24.71
N TYR A 178 0.31 0.25 -24.79
CA TYR A 178 0.88 1.38 -24.04
C TYR A 178 -0.03 2.64 -24.01
N LEU A 179 -0.49 3.12 -25.17
CA LEU A 179 -1.34 4.32 -25.26
C LEU A 179 -2.68 4.17 -24.53
N PHE A 180 -3.23 2.95 -24.48
CA PHE A 180 -4.45 2.67 -23.72
C PHE A 180 -4.18 2.78 -22.22
N ARG A 181 -3.07 2.22 -21.72
CA ARG A 181 -2.68 2.32 -20.31
C ARG A 181 -2.55 3.78 -19.86
N VAL A 182 -1.69 4.54 -20.53
CA VAL A 182 -1.43 5.95 -20.15
C VAL A 182 -2.63 6.85 -20.41
N GLY A 183 -3.44 6.54 -21.45
CA GLY A 183 -4.69 7.26 -21.74
C GLY A 183 -5.73 7.12 -20.63
N ASN A 184 -5.67 6.07 -19.81
CA ASN A 184 -6.55 5.87 -18.66
C ASN A 184 -5.97 6.37 -17.33
N PHE A 185 -4.73 6.90 -17.32
CA PHE A 185 -4.05 7.38 -16.10
C PHE A 185 -4.90 8.35 -15.26
N LYS A 186 -5.44 9.39 -15.91
CA LYS A 186 -6.26 10.39 -15.22
C LYS A 186 -7.53 9.79 -14.60
N LYS A 187 -8.11 8.76 -15.23
CA LYS A 187 -9.36 8.14 -14.76
C LYS A 187 -9.11 7.31 -13.51
N PHE A 188 -8.08 6.45 -13.53
CA PHE A 188 -7.78 5.66 -12.35
C PHE A 188 -7.28 6.53 -11.20
N MET A 189 -6.47 7.56 -11.46
CA MET A 189 -6.05 8.50 -10.41
C MET A 189 -7.22 9.32 -9.85
N GLY A 190 -8.25 9.58 -10.67
CA GLY A 190 -9.51 10.14 -10.21
C GLY A 190 -10.22 9.22 -9.23
N HIS A 191 -10.37 7.94 -9.58
CA HIS A 191 -10.96 6.94 -8.69
C HIS A 191 -10.17 6.74 -7.39
N VAL A 192 -8.84 6.66 -7.45
CA VAL A 192 -7.99 6.60 -6.25
C VAL A 192 -8.26 7.79 -5.34
N ARG A 193 -8.32 9.00 -5.91
CA ARG A 193 -8.62 10.23 -5.15
C ARG A 193 -10.01 10.15 -4.50
N GLU A 194 -11.04 9.78 -5.25
CA GLU A 194 -12.42 9.65 -4.75
C GLU A 194 -12.48 8.70 -3.54
N VAL A 195 -11.83 7.53 -3.62
CA VAL A 195 -11.76 6.58 -2.51
C VAL A 195 -11.00 7.17 -1.32
N THR A 196 -9.86 7.83 -1.53
CA THR A 196 -9.07 8.40 -0.44
C THR A 196 -9.73 9.58 0.25
N ASP A 197 -10.49 10.39 -0.49
CA ASP A 197 -11.24 11.53 0.04
C ASP A 197 -12.44 11.00 0.86
N MET A 198 -13.17 10.01 0.32
CA MET A 198 -14.24 9.31 1.04
C MET A 198 -13.74 8.71 2.36
N LEU A 199 -12.60 8.01 2.36
CA LEU A 199 -11.99 7.48 3.58
C LEU A 199 -11.67 8.60 4.59
N GLY A 200 -11.19 9.75 4.11
CA GLY A 200 -10.96 10.92 4.95
C GLY A 200 -12.23 11.39 5.64
N GLU A 201 -13.30 11.58 4.88
CA GLU A 201 -14.60 12.00 5.40
C GLU A 201 -15.18 11.01 6.43
N GLU A 202 -15.14 9.70 6.13
CA GLU A 202 -15.68 8.69 7.05
C GLU A 202 -14.84 8.56 8.32
N PHE A 203 -13.52 8.75 8.24
CA PHE A 203 -12.67 8.79 9.43
C PHE A 203 -13.03 9.99 10.32
N GLN A 204 -13.22 11.19 9.75
CA GLN A 204 -13.63 12.37 10.50
C GLN A 204 -15.00 12.20 11.16
N LYS A 205 -15.95 11.54 10.47
CA LYS A 205 -17.30 11.27 11.01
C LYS A 205 -17.28 10.29 12.19
N HIS A 206 -16.40 9.30 12.17
CA HIS A 206 -16.49 8.15 13.08
C HIS A 206 -15.40 8.07 14.15
N VAL A 207 -14.31 8.84 14.02
CA VAL A 207 -13.22 8.88 15.00
C VAL A 207 -13.22 10.25 15.69
N PRO A 208 -13.58 10.34 16.98
CA PRO A 208 -13.65 11.60 17.69
C PRO A 208 -12.26 12.23 17.84
N GLY A 209 -12.21 13.56 17.74
CA GLY A 209 -10.99 14.34 17.98
C GLY A 209 -10.04 14.44 16.78
N LEU A 210 -10.40 13.90 15.60
CA LEU A 210 -9.64 14.16 14.38
C LEU A 210 -9.96 15.57 13.85
N THR A 211 -8.94 16.42 13.80
CA THR A 211 -9.02 17.78 13.27
C THR A 211 -8.72 17.82 11.77
N ASP A 212 -9.25 18.82 11.05
CA ASP A 212 -9.09 18.95 9.59
C ASP A 212 -7.63 19.02 9.14
N ASP A 213 -6.77 19.58 9.98
CA ASP A 213 -5.35 19.74 9.69
C ASP A 213 -4.60 18.40 9.58
N LEU A 214 -5.13 17.32 10.17
CA LEU A 214 -4.56 15.96 10.04
C LEU A 214 -4.78 15.36 8.65
N PHE A 215 -5.70 15.93 7.86
CA PHE A 215 -6.02 15.49 6.50
C PHE A 215 -5.37 16.39 5.44
N ASP A 216 -4.88 17.57 5.82
CA ASP A 216 -4.20 18.50 4.93
C ASP A 216 -2.69 18.20 4.84
N PRO A 217 -2.18 17.72 3.68
CA PRO A 217 -0.75 17.47 3.50
C PRO A 217 0.12 18.74 3.55
N LYS A 218 -0.47 19.94 3.57
CA LYS A 218 0.22 21.23 3.73
C LYS A 218 0.21 21.74 5.17
N SER A 219 -0.50 21.06 6.07
CA SER A 219 -0.60 21.41 7.48
C SER A 219 0.74 21.34 8.21
N THR A 220 0.86 22.11 9.30
CA THR A 220 1.98 22.02 10.25
C THR A 220 2.05 20.69 11.00
N SER A 221 0.96 19.94 11.10
CA SER A 221 0.92 18.61 11.72
C SER A 221 1.49 17.49 10.82
N SER A 222 1.72 17.79 9.55
CA SER A 222 2.40 16.87 8.61
C SER A 222 3.92 17.00 8.73
N ILE A 223 4.61 15.86 8.87
CA ILE A 223 6.08 15.84 8.84
C ILE A 223 6.60 16.38 7.51
N LYS A 224 7.53 17.33 7.61
CA LYS A 224 8.17 17.96 6.45
C LYS A 224 9.30 17.09 5.91
N LEU A 225 8.98 16.32 4.86
CA LEU A 225 9.99 15.62 4.07
C LEU A 225 10.86 16.61 3.28
N PRO A 226 12.16 16.30 3.05
CA PRO A 226 13.05 17.16 2.26
C PRO A 226 12.48 17.46 0.87
N ALA A 227 12.54 18.73 0.45
CA ALA A 227 11.96 19.17 -0.82
C ALA A 227 12.53 18.42 -2.03
N MET A 228 13.84 18.17 -2.03
CA MET A 228 14.50 17.39 -3.09
C MET A 228 14.05 15.94 -3.12
N ALA A 229 13.74 15.33 -1.97
CA ALA A 229 13.23 13.97 -1.92
C ALA A 229 11.83 13.88 -2.53
N LYS A 230 10.95 14.85 -2.19
CA LYS A 230 9.62 14.97 -2.82
C LYS A 230 9.73 15.19 -4.33
N LEU A 231 10.61 16.08 -4.77
CA LEU A 231 10.84 16.34 -6.20
C LEU A 231 11.30 15.08 -6.95
N ARG A 232 12.24 14.32 -6.36
CA ARG A 232 12.70 13.04 -6.92
C ARG A 232 11.58 12.00 -7.01
N SER A 233 10.75 11.88 -5.98
CA SER A 233 9.59 10.98 -5.99
C SER A 233 8.58 11.38 -7.07
N THR A 234 8.19 12.66 -7.15
CA THR A 234 7.30 13.18 -8.20
C THR A 234 7.87 12.93 -9.60
N TYR A 235 9.17 13.18 -9.79
CA TYR A 235 9.83 12.89 -11.06
C TYR A 235 9.81 11.38 -11.37
N GLY A 236 10.07 10.53 -10.39
CA GLY A 236 9.99 9.08 -10.52
C GLY A 236 8.58 8.61 -10.91
N ILE A 237 7.54 9.18 -10.30
CA ILE A 237 6.14 8.90 -10.65
C ILE A 237 5.86 9.30 -12.11
N LEU A 238 6.29 10.48 -12.54
CA LEU A 238 6.13 10.88 -13.95
C LEU A 238 6.87 9.93 -14.90
N MET A 239 8.10 9.55 -14.55
CA MET A 239 8.90 8.64 -15.37
C MET A 239 8.36 7.22 -15.40
N SER A 240 7.68 6.77 -14.34
CA SER A 240 7.06 5.43 -14.27
C SER A 240 5.99 5.21 -15.35
N GLN A 241 5.44 6.29 -15.91
CA GLN A 241 4.40 6.23 -16.92
C GLN A 241 4.95 6.24 -18.35
N MET A 242 6.26 6.42 -18.55
CA MET A 242 6.88 6.55 -19.88
C MET A 242 7.04 5.19 -20.58
N PRO A 243 7.08 5.12 -21.92
CA PRO A 243 7.06 3.85 -22.65
C PRO A 243 8.35 3.03 -22.52
N TRP A 244 9.45 3.67 -22.15
CA TRP A 244 10.74 3.02 -21.87
C TRP A 244 10.94 2.68 -20.39
N HIS A 245 9.93 2.94 -19.54
CA HIS A 245 10.05 2.64 -18.13
C HIS A 245 10.10 1.12 -17.91
N ASN A 246 11.17 0.67 -17.26
CA ASN A 246 11.28 -0.66 -16.70
C ASN A 246 11.44 -0.52 -15.16
N PRO A 247 10.46 -0.97 -14.35
CA PRO A 247 10.57 -0.98 -12.89
C PRO A 247 11.80 -1.73 -12.35
N ASP A 248 12.24 -2.79 -13.02
CA ASP A 248 13.35 -3.65 -12.55
C ASP A 248 14.69 -2.93 -12.45
N HIS A 249 14.88 -1.89 -13.27
CA HIS A 249 16.09 -1.09 -13.28
C HIS A 249 16.13 0.01 -12.21
N GLN A 250 15.09 0.15 -11.39
CA GLN A 250 15.08 1.14 -10.31
C GLN A 250 15.90 0.64 -9.11
N ALA A 251 16.78 1.51 -8.61
CA ALA A 251 17.56 1.25 -7.41
C ALA A 251 16.63 0.98 -6.21
N LEU A 252 16.81 -0.20 -5.60
CA LEU A 252 16.10 -0.59 -4.39
C LEU A 252 16.48 0.36 -3.24
N PRO A 253 15.56 0.70 -2.33
CA PRO A 253 15.88 1.40 -1.09
C PRO A 253 16.82 0.56 -0.22
N ASP A 254 17.80 1.18 0.45
CA ASP A 254 18.74 0.48 1.33
C ASP A 254 18.02 -0.34 2.41
N TYR A 255 16.86 0.16 2.87
CA TYR A 255 16.06 -0.53 3.87
C TYR A 255 15.47 -1.86 3.39
N PHE A 256 15.24 -2.03 2.08
CA PHE A 256 14.78 -3.30 1.54
C PHE A 256 15.77 -4.43 1.84
N GLN A 257 17.08 -4.15 1.73
CA GLN A 257 18.13 -5.11 2.05
C GLN A 257 18.18 -5.39 3.55
N ILE A 258 18.14 -4.35 4.38
CA ILE A 258 18.11 -4.48 5.85
C ILE A 258 16.93 -5.35 6.29
N TRP A 259 15.73 -5.07 5.76
CA TRP A 259 14.51 -5.80 6.09
C TRP A 259 14.59 -7.27 5.61
N SER A 260 15.12 -7.51 4.41
CA SER A 260 15.32 -8.87 3.89
C SER A 260 16.29 -9.68 4.74
N GLU A 261 17.40 -9.07 5.18
CA GLU A 261 18.36 -9.70 6.08
C GLU A 261 17.76 -10.00 7.47
N GLN A 262 16.90 -9.12 8.00
CA GLN A 262 16.16 -9.38 9.24
C GLN A 262 15.26 -10.62 9.08
N TYR A 263 14.52 -10.71 7.97
CA TYR A 263 13.67 -11.85 7.66
C TYR A 263 14.48 -13.15 7.56
N ASP A 264 15.58 -13.13 6.80
CA ASP A 264 16.39 -14.33 6.55
C ASP A 264 17.11 -14.83 7.81
N ARG A 265 17.39 -13.95 8.78
CA ARG A 265 17.91 -14.33 10.11
C ARG A 265 16.84 -14.92 11.04
N GLY A 266 15.55 -14.80 10.70
CA GLY A 266 14.45 -15.25 11.54
C GLY A 266 14.12 -14.30 12.69
N ASP A 267 14.36 -12.99 12.52
CA ASP A 267 13.91 -11.98 13.49
C ASP A 267 12.39 -11.98 13.67
N ASP A 268 11.90 -11.41 14.77
CA ASP A 268 10.48 -11.13 14.94
C ASP A 268 10.05 -10.00 13.99
N MET A 269 9.47 -10.40 12.86
CA MET A 269 9.00 -9.49 11.82
C MET A 269 7.72 -8.72 12.18
N THR A 270 7.11 -9.02 13.34
CA THR A 270 5.90 -8.33 13.79
C THR A 270 6.19 -6.97 14.44
N GLN A 271 7.45 -6.72 14.86
CA GLN A 271 7.89 -5.53 15.58
C GLN A 271 9.32 -5.10 15.18
N THR A 272 9.59 -4.96 13.88
CA THR A 272 10.91 -4.63 13.30
C THR A 272 11.30 -3.17 13.40
N TYR A 273 10.34 -2.28 13.60
CA TYR A 273 10.55 -0.84 13.63
C TYR A 273 9.49 -0.15 14.46
N GLY A 274 9.85 0.92 15.18
CA GLY A 274 8.94 1.67 16.06
C GLY A 274 9.14 1.32 17.54
N VAL A 275 8.25 1.81 18.39
CA VAL A 275 8.27 1.57 19.83
C VAL A 275 7.52 0.28 20.14
N ARG A 276 8.17 -0.63 20.84
CA ARG A 276 7.58 -1.94 21.18
C ARG A 276 6.43 -1.76 22.16
N TRP A 277 5.42 -2.62 22.04
CA TRP A 277 4.24 -2.54 22.89
C TRP A 277 4.57 -2.70 24.38
N GLU A 278 5.53 -3.58 24.72
CA GLU A 278 5.95 -3.78 26.12
C GLU A 278 6.59 -2.52 26.72
N GLU A 279 7.32 -1.74 25.91
CA GLU A 279 7.95 -0.49 26.32
C GLU A 279 6.91 0.62 26.53
N GLN A 280 5.85 0.63 25.72
CA GLN A 280 4.73 1.57 25.87
C GLN A 280 3.94 1.31 27.17
N LEU A 281 3.68 0.05 27.50
CA LEU A 281 3.02 -0.32 28.76
C LEU A 281 3.86 0.08 29.97
N ALA A 282 5.17 -0.22 29.96
CA ALA A 282 6.07 0.11 31.06
C ALA A 282 6.24 1.62 31.30
N ALA A 283 6.05 2.46 30.27
CA ALA A 283 6.10 3.91 30.40
C ALA A 283 4.80 4.54 30.93
N ALA A 284 3.70 3.78 30.99
CA ALA A 284 2.39 4.23 31.47
C ALA A 284 2.13 3.86 32.95
N GLU A 285 3.02 3.09 33.57
CA GLU A 285 3.05 2.75 35.01
C GLU A 285 3.96 3.69 35.79
#